data_AF-A0AAV8V9E6-F1
#
_entry.id   AF-A0AAV8V9E6-F1
#
_cell.length_a   1.000
_cell.length_b   1.000
_cell.length_c   1.000
_cell.angle_alpha   90.00
_cell.angle_beta   90.00
_cell.angle_gamma   90.00
#
_symmetry.space_group_name_H-M   'P 1'
#
loop_
_entity.id
_entity.type
_entity.pdbx_description
1 polymer ?
#
loop_
_entity_poly.entity_id
_entity_poly.type
_entity_poly.pdbx_seq_one_letter_code
_entity_poly.pdbx_strand_id
1 'polypeptide(L)'
;MASIPSTIVVFSEDKVNFPLKWALVVMKQLFQYGVTKISIKDEKIFIELTYTPNAQKLKNKFGTLPVRYMRMKVENPQEFKIL
;
A
#
# COMPACT_ATOMS: atom_id res chain seq x y z
N MET A 1 18.90 -13.43 0.83
CA MET A 1 17.46 -13.80 0.82
C MET A 1 16.73 -12.80 -0.06
N ALA A 2 16.28 -13.21 -1.25
CA ALA A 2 15.44 -12.35 -2.07
C ALA A 2 14.07 -12.24 -1.39
N SER A 3 13.72 -11.05 -0.90
CA SER A 3 12.39 -10.83 -0.32
C SER A 3 11.36 -10.84 -1.44
N ILE A 4 10.32 -11.67 -1.29
CA ILE A 4 9.24 -11.76 -2.28
C ILE A 4 8.57 -10.37 -2.38
N PRO A 5 8.45 -9.79 -3.59
CA PRO A 5 7.73 -8.53 -3.81
C PRO A 5 6.27 -8.64 -3.36
N SER A 6 5.71 -7.55 -2.88
CA SER A 6 4.32 -7.53 -2.43
C SER A 6 3.67 -6.19 -2.74
N THR A 7 2.35 -6.20 -2.85
CA THR A 7 1.57 -4.99 -3.04
C THR A 7 0.65 -4.78 -1.86
N ILE A 8 0.60 -3.55 -1.35
CA ILE A 8 -0.39 -3.12 -0.38
C ILE A 8 -1.46 -2.33 -1.13
N VAL A 9 -2.71 -2.72 -0.93
CA VAL A 9 -3.88 -1.96 -1.38
C VAL A 9 -4.45 -1.23 -0.17
N VAL A 10 -4.61 0.08 -0.27
CA VAL A 10 -5.08 0.96 0.81
C VAL A 10 -6.38 1.65 0.38
N PHE A 11 -7.33 1.67 1.30
CA PHE A 11 -8.64 2.28 1.19
C PHE A 11 -8.74 3.36 2.26
N SER A 12 -9.19 4.55 1.89
CA SER A 12 -9.55 5.57 2.90
C SER A 12 -10.93 5.28 3.45
N GLU A 13 -11.07 5.18 4.77
CA GLU A 13 -12.36 5.00 5.44
C GLU A 13 -13.06 6.34 5.68
N ASP A 14 -12.29 7.42 5.83
CA ASP A 14 -12.80 8.78 6.00
C ASP A 14 -12.47 9.63 4.76
N LYS A 15 -13.36 9.60 3.77
CA LYS A 15 -13.18 10.38 2.53
C LYS A 15 -13.34 11.89 2.74
N VAL A 16 -13.93 12.33 3.86
CA VAL A 16 -14.21 13.75 4.15
C VAL A 16 -12.96 14.40 4.74
N ASN A 17 -12.43 13.85 5.82
CA ASN A 17 -11.26 14.40 6.52
C ASN A 17 -9.93 13.82 6.01
N PHE A 18 -9.97 12.67 5.34
CA PHE A 18 -8.79 12.00 4.79
C PHE A 18 -9.00 11.63 3.31
N PRO A 19 -9.15 12.63 2.42
CA PRO A 19 -9.37 12.38 1.00
C PRO A 19 -8.19 11.63 0.39
N LEU A 20 -8.47 10.86 -0.67
CA LEU A 20 -7.50 9.94 -1.27
C LEU A 20 -6.20 10.62 -1.73
N LYS A 21 -6.28 11.89 -2.15
CA LYS A 21 -5.10 12.70 -2.51
C LYS A 21 -4.16 12.92 -1.33
N TRP A 22 -4.70 13.17 -0.14
CA TRP A 22 -3.92 13.34 1.08
C TRP A 22 -3.40 12.00 1.57
N ALA A 23 -4.25 10.97 1.55
CA ALA A 23 -3.84 9.60 1.84
C ALA A 23 -2.63 9.20 0.98
N LEU A 24 -2.62 9.50 -0.32
CA LEU A 24 -1.50 9.22 -1.21
C LEU A 24 -0.19 9.87 -0.75
N VAL A 25 -0.23 11.14 -0.34
CA VAL A 25 0.96 11.86 0.16
C VAL A 25 1.48 11.20 1.45
N VAL A 26 0.58 10.85 2.36
CA VAL A 26 0.93 10.12 3.59
C VAL A 26 1.52 8.75 3.27
N MET A 27 0.95 8.01 2.32
CA MET A 27 1.50 6.71 1.89
C MET A 27 2.89 6.83 1.29
N LYS A 28 3.16 7.88 0.49
CA LYS A 28 4.51 8.15 -0.04
C LYS A 28 5.54 8.37 1.07
N GLN A 29 5.17 9.09 2.13
CA GLN A 29 6.05 9.32 3.27
C GLN A 29 6.21 8.07 4.15
N LEU A 30 5.12 7.36 4.42
CA LEU A 30 5.15 6.12 5.19
C LEU A 30 5.99 5.05 4.51
N PHE A 31 5.95 4.96 3.18
CA PHE A 31 6.69 3.95 2.41
C PHE A 31 7.79 4.59 1.57
N GLN A 32 8.69 5.34 2.21
CA GLN A 32 9.81 5.98 1.52
C GLN A 32 10.83 4.97 0.93
N TYR A 33 10.98 3.79 1.55
CA TYR A 33 11.99 2.80 1.17
C TYR A 33 11.38 1.52 0.65
N GLY A 34 12.05 0.92 -0.34
CA GLY A 34 11.64 -0.36 -0.93
C GLY A 34 10.30 -0.31 -1.66
N VAL A 35 9.86 0.89 -2.08
CA VAL A 35 8.73 1.10 -2.97
C VAL A 35 9.23 1.13 -4.41
N THR A 36 8.57 0.33 -5.25
CA THR A 36 8.76 0.35 -6.71
C THR A 36 7.82 1.38 -7.35
N LYS A 37 6.55 1.40 -6.92
CA LYS A 37 5.52 2.24 -7.50
C LYS A 37 4.40 2.52 -6.51
N ILE A 38 3.87 3.73 -6.56
CA ILE A 38 2.62 4.10 -5.86
C ILE A 38 1.67 4.72 -6.87
N SER A 39 0.44 4.21 -6.95
CA SER A 39 -0.58 4.70 -7.88
C SER A 39 -1.96 4.71 -7.25
N ILE A 40 -2.81 5.62 -7.73
CA ILE A 40 -4.25 5.60 -7.44
C ILE A 40 -4.96 4.89 -8.59
N LYS A 41 -5.84 3.94 -8.27
CA LYS A 41 -6.76 3.30 -9.21
C LYS A 41 -8.05 2.93 -8.49
N ASP A 42 -9.21 3.19 -9.11
CA ASP A 42 -10.55 2.85 -8.59
C ASP A 42 -10.76 3.22 -7.11
N GLU A 43 -10.46 4.47 -6.76
CA GLU A 43 -10.51 5.02 -5.39
C GLU A 43 -9.61 4.33 -4.35
N LYS A 44 -8.61 3.56 -4.79
CA LYS A 44 -7.66 2.84 -3.93
C LYS A 44 -6.25 3.30 -4.23
N ILE A 45 -5.38 3.19 -3.22
CA ILE A 45 -3.95 3.42 -3.38
C ILE A 45 -3.25 2.06 -3.42
N PHE A 46 -2.48 1.84 -4.47
CA PHE A 46 -1.64 0.68 -4.64
C PHE A 46 -0.20 1.06 -4.34
N ILE A 47 0.46 0.29 -3.48
CA ILE A 47 1.85 0.47 -3.07
C ILE A 47 2.59 -0.82 -3.40
N GLU A 48 3.36 -0.82 -4.48
CA GLU A 48 4.20 -1.93 -4.90
C GLU A 48 5.53 -1.86 -4.15
N LEU A 49 5.87 -2.94 -3.44
CA LEU A 49 7.09 -3.06 -2.63
C LEU A 49 8.01 -4.13 -3.21
N THR A 50 9.31 -3.89 -3.14
CA THR A 50 10.36 -4.85 -3.49
C THR A 50 10.55 -5.95 -2.42
N TYR A 51 9.80 -5.85 -1.33
CA TYR A 51 9.89 -6.75 -0.19
C TYR A 51 8.50 -7.09 0.37
N THR A 52 8.45 -8.12 1.22
CA THR A 52 7.26 -8.46 1.99
C THR A 52 7.34 -7.79 3.37
N PRO A 53 6.48 -6.79 3.67
CA PRO A 53 6.47 -6.15 4.97
C PRO A 53 5.97 -7.12 6.05
N ASN A 54 6.62 -7.09 7.22
CA ASN A 54 6.17 -7.81 8.41
C ASN A 54 4.82 -7.23 8.89
N ALA A 55 3.86 -8.11 9.20
CA ALA A 55 2.49 -7.70 9.57
C ALA A 55 2.43 -6.81 10.81
N GLN A 56 3.23 -7.08 11.84
CA GLN A 56 3.28 -6.27 13.06
C GLN A 56 3.87 -4.88 12.77
N LYS A 57 4.95 -4.81 11.98
CA LYS A 57 5.55 -3.54 11.56
C LYS A 57 4.58 -2.74 10.68
N LEU A 58 3.80 -3.43 9.83
CA LEU A 58 2.81 -2.81 8.97
C LEU A 58 1.65 -2.21 9.78
N LYS A 59 1.11 -2.97 10.75
CA LYS A 59 0.09 -2.49 11.70
C LYS A 59 0.58 -1.25 12.45
N ASN A 60 1.81 -1.28 12.96
CA ASN A 60 2.39 -0.13 13.65
C ASN A 60 2.61 1.07 12.72
N LYS A 61 2.95 0.84 11.44
CA LYS A 61 3.18 1.90 10.44
C LYS A 61 1.88 2.62 10.06
N PHE A 62 0.77 1.88 9.91
CA PHE A 62 -0.54 2.48 9.67
C PHE A 62 -1.16 3.07 10.93
N GLY A 63 -0.90 2.49 12.10
CA GLY A 63 -1.28 3.05 13.39
C GLY A 63 -2.77 3.33 13.48
N THR A 64 -3.11 4.58 13.78
CA THR A 64 -4.48 5.09 13.95
C THR A 64 -5.00 5.83 12.72
N LEU A 65 -4.34 5.68 11.56
CA LEU A 65 -4.83 6.29 10.33
C LEU A 65 -6.20 5.70 9.96
N PRO A 66 -7.14 6.52 9.46
CA PRO A 66 -8.48 6.07 9.05
C PRO A 66 -8.42 5.37 7.69
N VAL A 67 -7.65 4.27 7.64
CA VAL A 67 -7.41 3.50 6.42
C VAL A 67 -7.55 2.01 6.69
N ARG A 68 -8.19 1.34 5.73
CA ARG A 68 -8.18 -0.11 5.64
C ARG A 68 -7.13 -0.54 4.63
N TYR A 69 -6.41 -1.61 4.88
CA TYR A 69 -5.41 -2.11 3.94
C TYR A 69 -5.46 -3.62 3.79
N MET A 70 -5.03 -4.09 2.61
CA MET A 70 -4.81 -5.49 2.30
C MET A 70 -3.41 -5.66 1.73
N ARG A 71 -2.70 -6.71 2.15
CA ARG A 71 -1.41 -7.09 1.58
C ARG A 71 -1.61 -8.29 0.65
N MET A 72 -1.16 -8.15 -0.59
CA MET A 72 -1.12 -9.22 -1.58
C MET A 72 0.34 -9.58 -1.86
N LYS A 73 0.68 -10.87 -1.80
CA LYS A 73 1.99 -11.34 -2.28
C LYS A 73 1.94 -11.36 -3.80
N VAL A 74 2.97 -10.86 -4.46
CA VAL A 74 3.08 -10.95 -5.91
C VAL A 74 3.93 -12.18 -6.22
N GLU A 75 3.28 -13.30 -6.48
CA GLU A 75 3.96 -14.52 -6.97
C GLU A 75 4.21 -14.43 -8.48
N ASN A 76 3.36 -13.69 -9.22
CA ASN A 76 3.50 -13.50 -10.66
C ASN A 76 3.16 -12.04 -11.08
N PRO A 77 4.08 -11.28 -11.69
CA PRO A 77 3.83 -9.89 -12.10
C PRO A 77 2.68 -9.70 -13.10
N GLN A 78 2.30 -10.77 -13.82
CA GLN A 78 1.22 -10.73 -14.82
C GLN A 78 -0.18 -10.73 -14.20
N GLU A 79 -0.36 -11.26 -12.98
CA GLU A 79 -1.66 -11.21 -12.28
C GLU A 79 -2.09 -9.78 -11.95
N PHE A 80 -1.12 -8.86 -11.85
CA PHE A 80 -1.35 -7.48 -11.50
C PHE A 80 -1.92 -6.62 -12.63
N LYS A 81 -1.83 -7.06 -13.89
CA LYS A 81 -2.36 -6.31 -15.04
C LYS A 81 -3.89 -6.39 -15.19
N ILE A 82 -4.54 -7.31 -14.46
CA ILE A 82 -5.96 -7.65 -14.64
C ILE A 82 -6.87 -6.91 -13.66
N LEU A 83 -6.33 -6.31 -12.60
CA LEU A 83 -7.09 -5.55 -11.58
C LEU A 83 -7.06 -4.06 -11.87
#